data_AF-G8BAN1-F1
#
_entry.id   AF-G8BAN1-F1
#
_cell.length_a   1.000
_cell.length_b   1.000
_cell.length_c   1.000
_cell.angle_alpha   90.00
_cell.angle_beta   90.00
_cell.angle_gamma   90.00
#
_symmetry.space_group_name_H-M   'P 1'
#
loop_
_entity.id
_entity.type
_entity.pdbx_description
1 polymer ?
#
loop_
_entity_poly.entity_id
_entity_poly.type
_entity_poly.pdbx_seq_one_letter_code
_entity_poly.pdbx_strand_id
1 'polypeptide(L)'
;MTSLIQTSIEAMGNPNKTKNEHSTSSSELSVDSTTEQKLTKTTTTKSIPILKSFQDWWSSSSELKREHGAVNKDDPKFKEALLKNRQIEYDLFRALLPDDVYIESPMAGETANEAGPISMQGKSLDVELSDGSFIHEFYLENTDPGPDQHIVIIHGYMAALGYFIKNIESMIRIPGIRIHLIDLPGFGNSARPKFPRQFLTTPPKKRQQIEQILEIENWFIDKIENWRLQRHINSFKLIAHSMGAYLSCCYLMKYNIQKDGSKIVSDLILVSPMGTESNEHSLINDERFNVNLHYASNPLRELQFEDEDDQQVVISPEFTKAWELVGKPKFPKSSVLQKLWENNKSPFDLLQKTGPFYSKLISYWSFARFRNLNTGGGDNNNNNNNDEALDLIYKLHSYSFSIFNQYQASGELAITKLINHEILPKLPLCDRGFVDFLVEHDISTLWLYGEKDWMNSKGGEYICKKIRENNDAKTQFKVVKDAGHHIYLDNPQAFNTLVLDFFNLHTLIN
;
A
#
# COMPACT_ATOMS: atom_id res chain seq x y z
N MET A 1 4.86 -25.62 10.72
CA MET A 1 4.96 -24.21 11.17
C MET A 1 5.93 -23.42 10.29
N THR A 2 7.10 -23.97 9.97
CA THR A 2 8.14 -23.33 9.12
C THR A 2 7.69 -23.00 7.70
N SER A 3 6.88 -23.86 7.04
CA SER A 3 6.36 -23.58 5.69
C SER A 3 5.33 -22.44 5.67
N LEU A 4 4.42 -22.40 6.64
CA LEU A 4 3.45 -21.31 6.78
C LEU A 4 4.13 -19.96 7.04
N ILE A 5 5.18 -19.95 7.88
CA ILE A 5 5.99 -18.76 8.15
C ILE A 5 6.72 -18.29 6.88
N GLN A 6 7.31 -19.21 6.11
CA GLN A 6 7.97 -18.91 4.84
C GLN A 6 6.99 -18.27 3.84
N THR A 7 5.77 -18.82 3.71
CA THR A 7 4.72 -18.32 2.82
C THR A 7 4.19 -16.96 3.25
N SER A 8 4.02 -16.71 4.56
CA SER A 8 3.63 -15.38 5.04
C SER A 8 4.72 -14.33 4.78
N ILE A 9 5.99 -14.68 4.91
CA ILE A 9 7.12 -13.78 4.59
C ILE A 9 7.20 -13.49 3.08
N GLU A 10 6.86 -14.46 2.24
CA GLU A 10 6.74 -14.29 0.79
C GLU A 10 5.56 -13.39 0.40
N ALA A 11 4.41 -13.54 1.07
CA ALA A 11 3.24 -12.66 0.90
C ALA A 11 3.53 -11.20 1.30
N MET A 12 4.46 -10.99 2.24
CA MET A 12 4.93 -9.66 2.67
C MET A 12 6.06 -9.08 1.79
N GLY A 13 6.31 -9.67 0.61
CA GLY A 13 7.20 -9.08 -0.41
C GLY A 13 8.68 -9.04 -0.04
N ASN A 14 9.27 -10.17 0.35
CA ASN A 14 10.71 -10.27 0.61
C ASN A 14 11.52 -10.09 -0.70
N PRO A 15 12.34 -9.03 -0.85
CA PRO A 15 12.94 -8.68 -2.14
C PRO A 15 14.13 -9.55 -2.56
N ASN A 16 14.47 -10.67 -1.89
CA ASN A 16 15.61 -11.51 -2.28
C ASN A 16 15.40 -13.02 -2.05
N LYS A 17 15.11 -13.75 -3.13
CA LYS A 17 15.47 -15.16 -3.30
C LYS A 17 16.27 -15.33 -4.59
N THR A 18 17.56 -15.03 -4.54
CA THR A 18 18.52 -15.50 -5.54
C THR A 18 18.91 -16.94 -5.20
N LYS A 19 18.35 -17.92 -5.92
CA LYS A 19 18.94 -19.26 -6.00
C LYS A 19 19.88 -19.28 -7.20
N ASN A 20 21.19 -19.26 -6.95
CA ASN A 20 22.17 -19.72 -7.93
C ASN A 20 22.25 -21.25 -7.80
N GLU A 21 21.67 -21.98 -8.74
CA GLU A 21 21.96 -23.39 -8.97
C GLU A 21 22.70 -23.50 -10.31
N HIS A 22 24.00 -23.79 -10.26
CA HIS A 22 24.69 -24.45 -11.37
C HIS A 22 25.65 -25.54 -10.85
N SER A 23 25.30 -26.75 -11.27
CA SER A 23 25.99 -28.03 -11.37
C SER A 23 27.51 -28.11 -11.20
N THR A 24 27.90 -28.98 -10.25
CA THR A 24 28.88 -30.09 -10.32
C THR A 24 30.11 -29.99 -11.24
N SER A 25 31.30 -30.09 -10.64
CA SER A 25 32.36 -31.02 -11.06
C SER A 25 33.36 -31.25 -9.92
N SER A 26 33.78 -32.50 -9.76
CA SER A 26 34.60 -33.08 -8.69
C SER A 26 36.09 -33.11 -9.04
N SER A 27 36.97 -32.80 -8.09
CA SER A 27 38.30 -33.44 -7.95
C SER A 27 38.96 -33.10 -6.60
N GLU A 28 39.59 -34.10 -6.01
CA GLU A 28 40.21 -34.14 -4.68
C GLU A 28 41.58 -33.43 -4.56
N LEU A 29 42.00 -33.26 -3.30
CA LEU A 29 43.37 -33.18 -2.75
C LEU A 29 44.19 -31.88 -2.95
N SER A 30 44.42 -31.13 -1.86
CA SER A 30 45.65 -31.22 -1.04
C SER A 30 45.77 -30.03 -0.07
N VAL A 31 46.38 -30.30 1.07
CA VAL A 31 46.66 -29.38 2.18
C VAL A 31 47.83 -28.48 1.79
N ASP A 32 47.67 -27.16 1.90
CA ASP A 32 48.78 -26.34 2.39
C ASP A 32 48.35 -25.01 3.03
N SER A 33 49.26 -24.55 3.87
CA SER A 33 49.12 -23.61 4.97
C SER A 33 49.42 -22.16 4.57
N THR A 34 48.97 -21.23 5.43
CA THR A 34 49.37 -19.81 5.54
C THR A 34 48.95 -18.85 4.41
N THR A 35 47.89 -18.05 4.63
CA THR A 35 47.97 -16.58 4.51
C THR A 35 46.79 -15.87 5.20
N GLU A 36 47.13 -14.93 6.06
CA GLU A 36 46.38 -13.78 6.59
C GLU A 36 44.88 -13.66 6.22
N GLN A 37 44.02 -13.90 7.22
CA GLN A 37 42.63 -13.44 7.18
C GLN A 37 42.59 -11.91 7.24
N LYS A 38 42.52 -11.29 6.06
CA LYS A 38 42.01 -9.93 5.89
C LYS A 38 40.52 -9.96 6.22
N LEU A 39 40.21 -9.76 7.51
CA LEU A 39 38.85 -9.74 8.03
C LEU A 39 38.14 -8.48 7.50
N THR A 40 37.57 -8.57 6.30
CA THR A 40 36.57 -7.60 5.83
C THR A 40 35.37 -7.71 6.76
N LYS A 41 35.24 -6.80 7.72
CA LYS A 41 34.02 -6.58 8.49
C LYS A 41 32.93 -6.10 7.53
N THR A 42 32.28 -7.03 6.84
CA THR A 42 30.94 -6.79 6.31
C THR A 42 30.00 -6.72 7.52
N THR A 43 29.59 -5.51 7.88
CA THR A 43 28.59 -5.25 8.91
C THR A 43 27.26 -5.85 8.47
N THR A 44 27.07 -7.15 8.69
CA THR A 44 25.75 -7.78 8.50
C THR A 44 24.77 -7.13 9.46
N THR A 45 23.83 -6.35 8.96
CA THR A 45 22.74 -5.75 9.73
C THR A 45 21.89 -6.88 10.30
N LYS A 46 22.13 -7.25 11.56
CA LYS A 46 21.40 -8.32 12.25
C LYS A 46 20.12 -7.73 12.82
N SER A 47 19.00 -8.43 12.67
CA SER A 47 17.73 -8.07 13.33
C SER A 47 17.89 -8.00 14.85
N ILE A 48 16.97 -7.29 15.53
CA ILE A 48 17.10 -7.02 16.97
C ILE A 48 17.23 -8.31 17.78
N PRO A 49 17.97 -8.31 18.91
CA PRO A 49 18.09 -9.48 19.76
C PRO A 49 16.73 -10.03 20.20
N ILE A 50 16.61 -11.34 20.41
CA ILE A 50 15.35 -11.98 20.84
C ILE A 50 14.84 -11.33 22.14
N LEU A 51 15.72 -11.06 23.10
CA LEU A 51 15.35 -10.39 24.34
C LEU A 51 14.70 -9.02 24.10
N LYS A 52 15.21 -8.24 23.13
CA LYS A 52 14.63 -6.95 22.74
C LYS A 52 13.27 -7.13 22.06
N SER A 53 13.11 -8.12 21.17
CA SER A 53 11.79 -8.47 20.60
C SER A 53 10.76 -8.82 21.68
N PHE A 54 11.17 -9.56 22.72
CA PHE A 54 10.33 -9.87 23.87
C PHE A 54 9.97 -8.61 24.67
N GLN A 55 10.94 -7.74 24.94
CA GLN A 55 10.71 -6.46 25.63
C GLN A 55 9.76 -5.54 24.86
N ASP A 56 9.94 -5.42 23.54
CA ASP A 56 9.10 -4.59 22.68
C ASP A 56 7.67 -5.14 22.63
N TRP A 57 7.49 -6.46 22.59
CA TRP A 57 6.18 -7.08 22.71
C TRP A 57 5.55 -6.85 24.09
N TRP A 58 6.31 -7.04 25.17
CA TRP A 58 5.81 -6.89 26.54
C TRP A 58 5.44 -5.44 26.89
N SER A 59 6.18 -4.47 26.36
CA SER A 59 5.96 -3.04 26.56
C SER A 59 4.94 -2.43 25.58
N SER A 60 4.40 -3.23 24.67
CA SER A 60 3.36 -2.78 23.76
C SER A 60 2.03 -2.66 24.48
N SER A 61 1.34 -1.53 24.31
CA SER A 61 0.02 -1.35 24.89
C SER A 61 -0.96 -2.37 24.31
N SER A 62 -1.71 -3.04 25.17
CA SER A 62 -2.83 -3.90 24.77
C SER A 62 -4.08 -3.10 24.42
N GLU A 63 -4.11 -1.79 24.73
CA GLU A 63 -5.29 -0.95 24.48
C GLU A 63 -5.52 -0.73 22.97
N LEU A 64 -4.44 -0.70 22.17
CA LEU A 64 -4.54 -0.63 20.69
C LEU A 64 -4.86 -1.99 20.04
N LYS A 65 -4.99 -3.06 20.83
CA LYS A 65 -5.26 -4.44 20.37
C LYS A 65 -6.74 -4.83 20.47
N ARG A 66 -7.65 -3.85 20.50
CA ARG A 66 -9.12 -4.05 20.57
C ARG A 66 -9.84 -3.35 19.42
N GLU A 67 -11.08 -3.78 19.15
CA GLU A 67 -12.00 -3.07 18.26
C GLU A 67 -12.28 -1.67 18.83
N HIS A 68 -12.03 -0.63 18.04
CA HIS A 68 -12.37 0.75 18.38
C HIS A 68 -13.81 1.05 17.93
N GLY A 69 -14.78 0.38 18.56
CA GLY A 69 -16.19 0.77 18.49
C GLY A 69 -16.54 1.53 19.77
N ALA A 70 -16.63 2.86 19.71
CA ALA A 70 -16.85 3.70 20.90
C ALA A 70 -15.94 3.34 22.09
N VAL A 71 -14.68 2.97 21.84
CA VAL A 71 -13.66 3.03 22.90
C VAL A 71 -13.66 4.48 23.33
N ASN A 72 -13.89 4.70 24.62
CA ASN A 72 -13.97 6.02 25.20
C ASN A 72 -12.67 6.73 24.79
N LYS A 73 -12.72 7.64 23.80
CA LYS A 73 -11.54 8.38 23.35
C LYS A 73 -10.88 9.05 24.54
N ASP A 74 -11.65 9.28 25.60
CA ASP A 74 -11.29 9.79 26.91
C ASP A 74 -10.61 8.82 27.87
N ASP A 75 -10.42 7.54 27.53
CA ASP A 75 -9.60 6.63 28.34
C ASP A 75 -8.14 7.12 28.31
N PRO A 76 -7.56 7.52 29.46
CA PRO A 76 -6.19 8.01 29.53
C PRO A 76 -5.16 7.03 28.97
N LYS A 77 -5.35 5.72 29.18
CA LYS A 77 -4.41 4.69 28.71
C LYS A 77 -4.45 4.54 27.19
N PHE A 78 -5.63 4.74 26.60
CA PHE A 78 -5.79 4.73 25.16
C PHE A 78 -5.13 5.96 24.53
N LYS A 79 -5.35 7.16 25.10
CA LYS A 79 -4.67 8.39 24.68
C LYS A 79 -3.14 8.26 24.77
N GLU A 80 -2.64 7.74 25.88
CA GLU A 80 -1.20 7.50 26.07
C GLU A 80 -0.63 6.52 25.02
N ALA A 81 -1.36 5.46 24.69
CA ALA A 81 -0.93 4.49 23.69
C ALA A 81 -0.90 5.08 22.28
N LEU A 82 -1.91 5.87 21.89
CA LEU A 82 -1.90 6.62 20.63
C LEU A 82 -0.73 7.60 20.59
N LEU A 83 -0.54 8.36 21.66
CA LEU A 83 0.53 9.35 21.79
C LEU A 83 1.92 8.71 21.65
N LYS A 84 2.13 7.51 22.20
CA LYS A 84 3.37 6.74 22.00
C LYS A 84 3.60 6.39 20.52
N ASN A 85 2.57 5.97 19.79
CA ASN A 85 2.69 5.70 18.36
C ASN A 85 2.93 6.97 17.54
N ARG A 86 2.31 8.10 17.93
CA ARG A 86 2.56 9.43 17.34
C ARG A 86 4.01 9.86 17.54
N GLN A 87 4.60 9.57 18.70
CA GLN A 87 6.02 9.85 18.94
C GLN A 87 6.93 9.02 18.02
N ILE A 88 6.66 7.72 17.87
CA ILE A 88 7.43 6.84 16.97
C ILE A 88 7.35 7.33 15.52
N GLU A 89 6.16 7.77 15.09
CA GLU A 89 5.95 8.39 13.79
C GLU A 89 6.75 9.70 13.68
N TYR A 90 6.58 10.64 14.61
CA TYR A 90 7.33 11.89 14.64
C TYR A 90 8.85 11.67 14.57
N ASP A 91 9.39 10.73 15.34
CA ASP A 91 10.81 10.40 15.36
C ASP A 91 11.30 9.85 14.00
N LEU A 92 10.47 9.09 13.29
CA LEU A 92 10.76 8.64 11.93
C LEU A 92 10.74 9.82 10.94
N PHE A 93 9.73 10.68 11.00
CA PHE A 93 9.58 11.80 10.07
C PHE A 93 10.68 12.85 10.26
N ARG A 94 11.02 13.24 11.49
CA ARG A 94 12.13 14.17 11.76
C ARG A 94 13.51 13.60 11.44
N ALA A 95 13.68 12.28 11.42
CA ALA A 95 14.95 11.68 11.02
C ALA A 95 15.22 11.77 9.51
N LEU A 96 14.19 12.04 8.70
CA LEU A 96 14.30 12.04 7.24
C LEU A 96 13.96 13.38 6.60
N LEU A 97 13.09 14.17 7.22
CA LEU A 97 12.78 15.51 6.74
C LEU A 97 13.83 16.51 7.24
N PRO A 98 14.25 17.45 6.39
CA PRO A 98 15.27 18.44 6.73
C PRO A 98 14.77 19.44 7.78
N ASP A 99 15.71 20.13 8.43
CA ASP A 99 15.42 21.04 9.56
C ASP A 99 14.60 22.28 9.19
N ASP A 100 14.59 22.65 7.91
CA ASP A 100 13.77 23.74 7.35
C ASP A 100 12.29 23.36 7.20
N VAL A 101 11.95 22.07 7.33
CA VAL A 101 10.56 21.59 7.42
C VAL A 101 10.20 21.39 8.88
N TYR A 102 9.40 22.30 9.43
CA TYR A 102 8.92 22.19 10.80
C TYR A 102 7.90 21.07 10.91
N ILE A 103 8.01 20.25 11.97
CA ILE A 103 7.02 19.23 12.29
C ILE A 103 6.58 19.47 13.74
N GLU A 104 5.27 19.63 13.93
CA GLU A 104 4.66 19.78 15.25
C GLU A 104 4.92 18.52 16.09
N SER A 105 5.50 18.71 17.27
CA SER A 105 5.75 17.60 18.19
C SER A 105 4.45 17.14 18.85
N PRO A 106 4.15 15.83 18.89
CA PRO A 106 2.96 15.34 19.56
C PRO A 106 2.99 15.56 21.09
N MET A 107 4.16 15.86 21.67
CA MET A 107 4.35 16.09 23.11
C MET A 107 4.36 17.55 23.51
N ALA A 108 4.45 18.46 22.53
CA ALA A 108 4.32 19.87 22.82
C ALA A 108 2.85 20.12 23.18
N GLY A 109 2.56 20.50 24.43
CA GLY A 109 1.31 21.22 24.73
C GLY A 109 1.24 22.49 23.87
N GLU A 110 0.10 23.19 23.87
CA GLU A 110 -0.20 24.40 23.07
C GLU A 110 0.81 25.58 23.17
N THR A 111 1.98 25.39 23.77
CA THR A 111 3.11 26.31 23.81
C THR A 111 4.25 25.80 22.93
N ALA A 112 4.16 26.02 21.62
CA ALA A 112 5.34 26.13 20.76
C ALA A 112 5.47 27.60 20.34
N ASN A 113 6.32 28.31 21.08
CA ASN A 113 6.69 29.70 20.86
C ASN A 113 7.39 29.90 19.51
N GLU A 114 7.01 30.98 18.83
CA GLU A 114 7.90 31.95 18.16
C GLU A 114 9.16 31.39 17.49
N ALA A 115 8.98 30.57 16.45
CA ALA A 115 9.90 30.60 15.32
C ALA A 115 9.36 31.62 14.31
N GLY A 116 10.22 32.24 13.49
CA GLY A 116 9.81 33.21 12.47
C GLY A 116 8.80 32.64 11.45
N PRO A 117 8.51 33.32 10.33
CA PRO A 117 7.61 32.77 9.33
C PRO A 117 8.23 31.49 8.73
N ILE A 118 7.86 30.34 9.28
CA ILE A 118 8.24 29.03 8.75
C ILE A 118 7.31 28.78 7.56
N SER A 119 7.87 28.69 6.36
CA SER A 119 7.05 28.48 5.18
C SER A 119 6.52 27.05 5.09
N MET A 120 7.32 26.05 5.47
CA MET A 120 6.96 24.63 5.39
C MET A 120 6.72 24.01 6.77
N GLN A 121 5.50 23.52 6.98
CA GLN A 121 5.08 22.94 8.26
C GLN A 121 4.32 21.63 8.09
N GLY A 122 4.42 20.73 9.07
CA GLY A 122 3.69 19.47 9.09
C GLY A 122 3.22 19.08 10.48
N LYS A 123 2.15 18.28 10.54
CA LYS A 123 1.54 17.81 11.79
C LYS A 123 0.77 16.50 11.59
N SER A 124 0.73 15.70 12.65
CA SER A 124 -0.09 14.49 12.75
C SER A 124 -1.50 14.87 13.24
N LEU A 125 -2.52 14.46 12.49
CA LEU A 125 -3.93 14.74 12.77
C LEU A 125 -4.73 13.46 12.89
N ASP A 126 -5.72 13.45 13.79
CA ASP A 126 -6.74 12.41 13.86
C ASP A 126 -8.09 13.03 13.48
N VAL A 127 -8.43 12.93 12.19
CA VAL A 127 -9.64 13.56 11.63
C VAL A 127 -10.85 12.71 12.01
N GLU A 128 -11.70 13.26 12.87
CA GLU A 128 -12.91 12.58 13.32
C GLU A 128 -13.93 12.43 12.20
N LEU A 129 -14.52 11.25 12.09
CA LEU A 129 -15.54 10.93 11.11
C LEU A 129 -16.94 11.00 11.74
N SER A 130 -17.97 11.11 10.90
CA SER A 130 -19.37 11.21 11.34
C SER A 130 -19.89 10.01 12.12
N ASP A 131 -19.23 8.85 12.02
CA ASP A 131 -19.56 7.64 12.78
C ASP A 131 -18.79 7.52 14.11
N GLY A 132 -18.04 8.56 14.49
CA GLY A 132 -17.22 8.62 15.71
C GLY A 132 -15.85 7.94 15.59
N SER A 133 -15.55 7.28 14.47
CA SER A 133 -14.19 6.80 14.17
C SER A 133 -13.29 7.96 13.71
N PHE A 134 -12.05 7.68 13.33
CA PHE A 134 -11.13 8.69 12.81
C PHE A 134 -10.20 8.11 11.74
N ILE A 135 -9.82 8.96 10.78
CA ILE A 135 -8.70 8.70 9.87
C ILE A 135 -7.51 9.48 10.38
N HIS A 136 -6.43 8.75 10.62
CA HIS A 136 -5.14 9.32 10.94
C HIS A 136 -4.48 9.84 9.66
N GLU A 137 -3.93 11.04 9.76
CA GLU A 137 -3.31 11.75 8.68
C GLU A 137 -2.01 12.41 9.13
N PHE A 138 -0.99 12.36 8.27
CA PHE A 138 0.16 13.25 8.35
C PHE A 138 0.00 14.35 7.29
N TYR A 139 -0.25 15.57 7.75
CA TYR A 139 -0.49 16.75 6.91
C TYR A 139 0.78 17.58 6.82
N LEU A 140 1.15 18.01 5.61
CA LEU A 140 2.17 19.04 5.40
C LEU A 140 1.63 20.15 4.51
N GLU A 141 2.11 21.36 4.71
CA GLU A 141 1.86 22.47 3.80
C GLU A 141 3.07 23.37 3.61
N ASN A 142 3.15 23.94 2.41
CA ASN A 142 4.03 25.04 2.08
C ASN A 142 3.19 26.32 1.91
N THR A 143 3.40 27.26 2.81
CA THR A 143 2.70 28.54 2.89
C THR A 143 3.30 29.63 2.01
N ASP A 144 4.41 29.34 1.31
CA ASP A 144 4.94 30.25 0.31
C ASP A 144 3.90 30.50 -0.80
N PRO A 145 3.83 31.72 -1.37
CA PRO A 145 2.86 32.05 -2.40
C PRO A 145 2.95 31.10 -3.60
N GLY A 146 1.86 30.39 -3.89
CA GLY A 146 1.77 29.43 -4.99
C GLY A 146 0.32 28.98 -5.22
N PRO A 147 0.07 28.14 -6.23
CA PRO A 147 -1.26 27.58 -6.44
C PRO A 147 -1.65 26.68 -5.26
N ASP A 148 -2.84 26.88 -4.73
CA ASP A 148 -3.40 26.01 -3.68
C ASP A 148 -3.68 24.61 -4.26
N GLN A 149 -2.74 23.69 -4.05
CA GLN A 149 -2.77 22.37 -4.67
C GLN A 149 -2.61 21.28 -3.62
N HIS A 150 -3.68 20.51 -3.44
CA HIS A 150 -3.71 19.34 -2.57
C HIS A 150 -3.20 18.08 -3.30
N ILE A 151 -2.37 17.30 -2.63
CA ILE A 151 -1.91 15.97 -3.03
C ILE A 151 -2.27 14.99 -1.92
N VAL A 152 -3.05 13.95 -2.25
CA VAL A 152 -3.45 12.91 -1.31
C VAL A 152 -2.71 11.61 -1.62
N ILE A 153 -2.16 10.97 -0.60
CA ILE A 153 -1.43 9.70 -0.70
C ILE A 153 -2.13 8.63 0.14
N ILE A 154 -2.50 7.51 -0.50
CA ILE A 154 -3.22 6.40 0.13
C ILE A 154 -2.39 5.11 0.00
N HIS A 155 -2.04 4.52 1.14
CA HIS A 155 -1.27 3.28 1.19
C HIS A 155 -2.14 2.03 0.96
N GLY A 156 -1.50 0.87 0.76
CA GLY A 156 -2.17 -0.42 0.58
C GLY A 156 -2.20 -1.35 1.81
N TYR A 157 -2.62 -2.60 1.58
CA TYR A 157 -2.64 -3.65 2.59
C TYR A 157 -1.23 -3.92 3.17
N MET A 158 -1.13 -4.13 4.48
CA MET A 158 0.14 -4.29 5.21
C MET A 158 1.15 -3.15 4.98
N ALA A 159 0.66 -1.94 4.70
CA ALA A 159 1.44 -0.71 4.66
C ALA A 159 0.84 0.35 5.61
N ALA A 160 1.52 1.49 5.69
CA ALA A 160 1.04 2.70 6.36
C ALA A 160 1.69 3.93 5.71
N LEU A 161 1.20 5.11 6.06
CA LEU A 161 1.66 6.41 5.54
C LEU A 161 3.17 6.62 5.68
N GLY A 162 3.78 6.13 6.76
CA GLY A 162 5.20 6.37 7.06
C GLY A 162 6.16 5.72 6.06
N TYR A 163 5.67 4.80 5.22
CA TYR A 163 6.49 4.22 4.17
C TYR A 163 6.71 5.15 2.96
N PHE A 164 5.94 6.22 2.83
CA PHE A 164 6.14 7.24 1.78
C PHE A 164 7.10 8.37 2.18
N ILE A 165 7.79 8.23 3.32
CA ILE A 165 8.58 9.31 3.92
C ILE A 165 9.65 9.89 2.99
N LYS A 166 10.29 9.06 2.16
CA LYS A 166 11.31 9.49 1.18
C LYS A 166 10.73 10.18 -0.05
N ASN A 167 9.41 10.33 -0.11
CA ASN A 167 8.69 10.85 -1.28
C ASN A 167 8.05 12.21 -1.03
N ILE A 168 8.09 12.70 0.21
CA ILE A 168 7.41 13.93 0.62
C ILE A 168 8.26 15.17 0.31
N GLU A 169 9.55 15.13 0.61
CA GLU A 169 10.45 16.31 0.57
C GLU A 169 10.41 17.01 -0.80
N SER A 170 10.53 16.25 -1.89
CA SER A 170 10.57 16.83 -3.23
C SER A 170 9.28 17.52 -3.65
N MET A 171 8.14 17.15 -3.06
CA MET A 171 6.84 17.76 -3.35
C MET A 171 6.58 18.97 -2.44
N ILE A 172 6.88 18.87 -1.14
CA ILE A 172 6.55 19.95 -0.18
C ILE A 172 7.38 21.21 -0.38
N ARG A 173 8.55 21.09 -1.02
CA ARG A 173 9.38 22.25 -1.38
C ARG A 173 8.76 23.19 -2.42
N ILE A 174 7.65 22.79 -3.05
CA ILE A 174 6.97 23.58 -4.07
C ILE A 174 5.94 24.50 -3.40
N PRO A 175 5.99 25.82 -3.64
CA PRO A 175 5.07 26.78 -3.04
C PRO A 175 3.58 26.44 -3.27
N GLY A 176 2.75 26.62 -2.24
CA GLY A 176 1.31 26.36 -2.29
C GLY A 176 0.88 24.89 -2.20
N ILE A 177 1.82 23.94 -2.15
CA ILE A 177 1.49 22.51 -2.04
C ILE A 177 1.05 22.12 -0.63
N ARG A 178 -0.02 21.32 -0.57
CA ARG A 178 -0.54 20.67 0.63
C ARG A 178 -0.55 19.16 0.42
N ILE A 179 0.12 18.42 1.30
CA ILE A 179 0.25 16.96 1.20
C ILE A 179 -0.52 16.31 2.35
N HIS A 180 -1.35 15.34 1.99
CA HIS A 180 -2.20 14.59 2.89
C HIS A 180 -1.87 13.11 2.77
N LEU A 181 -1.13 12.57 3.73
CA LEU A 181 -0.90 11.12 3.79
C LEU A 181 -1.87 10.52 4.79
N ILE A 182 -2.74 9.60 4.34
CA ILE A 182 -3.78 9.04 5.21
C ILE A 182 -3.56 7.54 5.43
N ASP A 183 -3.82 7.10 6.66
CA ASP A 183 -3.93 5.68 6.98
C ASP A 183 -5.36 5.18 6.75
N LEU A 184 -5.52 4.09 6.00
CA LEU A 184 -6.84 3.52 5.75
C LEU A 184 -7.49 2.98 7.04
N PRO A 185 -8.85 2.97 7.14
CA PRO A 185 -9.55 2.40 8.29
C PRO A 185 -9.12 0.96 8.56
N GLY A 186 -8.67 0.68 9.78
CA GLY A 186 -8.13 -0.65 10.12
C GLY A 186 -6.61 -0.80 9.96
N PHE A 187 -5.90 0.22 9.47
CA PHE A 187 -4.46 0.19 9.20
C PHE A 187 -3.72 1.36 9.86
N GLY A 188 -2.39 1.25 9.88
CA GLY A 188 -1.50 2.29 10.42
C GLY A 188 -1.95 2.77 11.79
N ASN A 189 -2.04 4.07 11.99
CA ASN A 189 -2.54 4.68 13.22
C ASN A 189 -3.99 5.17 13.14
N SER A 190 -4.74 4.82 12.09
CA SER A 190 -6.18 5.12 11.98
C SER A 190 -7.03 4.31 12.96
N ALA A 191 -8.28 4.69 13.14
CA ALA A 191 -9.21 3.93 13.96
C ALA A 191 -9.35 2.47 13.49
N ARG A 192 -9.71 1.57 14.43
CA ARG A 192 -10.08 0.17 14.13
C ARG A 192 -11.59 -0.05 14.34
N PRO A 193 -12.46 0.62 13.57
CA PRO A 193 -13.90 0.48 13.75
C PRO A 193 -14.34 -0.96 13.50
N LYS A 194 -15.42 -1.35 14.18
CA LYS A 194 -15.97 -2.70 14.07
C LYS A 194 -16.40 -2.99 12.64
N PHE A 195 -15.83 -4.03 12.05
CA PHE A 195 -16.22 -4.45 10.71
C PHE A 195 -17.59 -5.14 10.75
N PRO A 196 -18.55 -4.76 9.88
CA PRO A 196 -19.90 -5.32 9.94
C PRO A 196 -19.92 -6.85 9.75
N ARG A 197 -20.58 -7.56 10.67
CA ARG A 197 -20.58 -9.04 10.67
C ARG A 197 -21.22 -9.64 9.42
N GLN A 198 -22.19 -8.95 8.83
CA GLN A 198 -22.84 -9.38 7.58
C GLN A 198 -21.87 -9.44 6.40
N PHE A 199 -20.75 -8.70 6.45
CA PHE A 199 -19.71 -8.75 5.42
C PHE A 199 -18.84 -10.00 5.51
N LEU A 200 -18.85 -10.71 6.66
CA LEU A 200 -17.98 -11.86 6.90
C LEU A 200 -18.59 -13.18 6.40
N THR A 201 -19.91 -13.27 6.29
CA THR A 201 -20.60 -14.47 5.83
C THR A 201 -20.85 -14.37 4.33
N THR A 202 -20.21 -15.23 3.54
CA THR A 202 -20.39 -15.24 2.07
C THR A 202 -21.81 -15.70 1.72
N PRO A 203 -22.62 -14.90 1.00
CA PRO A 203 -23.95 -15.31 0.58
C PRO A 203 -23.92 -16.48 -0.41
N PRO A 204 -24.97 -17.32 -0.46
CA PRO A 204 -25.00 -18.47 -1.37
C PRO A 204 -25.19 -18.08 -2.84
N LYS A 205 -25.87 -16.94 -3.11
CA LYS A 205 -26.17 -16.49 -4.47
C LYS A 205 -25.10 -15.53 -4.98
N LYS A 206 -24.61 -15.74 -6.21
CA LYS A 206 -23.58 -14.91 -6.86
C LYS A 206 -23.90 -13.41 -6.83
N ARG A 207 -25.14 -13.03 -7.17
CA ARG A 207 -25.60 -11.64 -7.12
C ARG A 207 -25.44 -11.00 -5.73
N GLN A 208 -25.81 -11.74 -4.68
CA GLN A 208 -25.68 -11.26 -3.30
C GLN A 208 -24.21 -11.16 -2.86
N GLN A 209 -23.32 -12.01 -3.41
CA GLN A 209 -21.88 -11.89 -3.19
C GLN A 209 -21.32 -10.61 -3.83
N ILE A 210 -21.79 -10.24 -5.03
CA ILE A 210 -21.42 -8.98 -5.69
C ILE A 210 -21.89 -7.80 -4.83
N GLU A 211 -23.16 -7.79 -4.43
CA GLU A 211 -23.73 -6.75 -3.56
C GLU A 211 -22.94 -6.62 -2.25
N GLN A 212 -22.58 -7.74 -1.61
CA GLN A 212 -21.74 -7.74 -0.41
C GLN A 212 -20.37 -7.07 -0.66
N ILE A 213 -19.70 -7.37 -1.77
CA ILE A 213 -18.38 -6.77 -2.06
C ILE A 213 -18.52 -5.27 -2.32
N LEU A 214 -19.55 -4.83 -3.04
CA LEU A 214 -19.84 -3.41 -3.24
C LEU A 214 -20.11 -2.69 -1.91
N GLU A 215 -20.85 -3.31 -0.99
CA GLU A 215 -21.06 -2.77 0.36
C GLU A 215 -19.76 -2.67 1.16
N ILE A 216 -18.86 -3.65 1.03
CA ILE A 216 -17.53 -3.61 1.65
C ILE A 216 -16.69 -2.49 1.06
N GLU A 217 -16.66 -2.34 -0.28
CA GLU A 217 -15.97 -1.24 -0.96
C GLU A 217 -16.49 0.12 -0.45
N ASN A 218 -17.82 0.31 -0.46
CA ASN A 218 -18.52 1.47 0.07
C ASN A 218 -18.11 1.78 1.51
N TRP A 219 -18.02 0.76 2.37
CA TRP A 219 -17.65 0.96 3.77
C TRP A 219 -16.28 1.64 3.94
N PHE A 220 -15.32 1.41 3.05
CA PHE A 220 -14.02 2.11 3.06
C PHE A 220 -14.10 3.47 2.38
N ILE A 221 -14.62 3.53 1.15
CA ILE A 221 -14.58 4.76 0.33
C ILE A 221 -15.47 5.87 0.92
N ASP A 222 -16.54 5.52 1.63
CA ASP A 222 -17.40 6.47 2.32
C ASP A 222 -16.66 7.14 3.49
N LYS A 223 -15.70 6.46 4.11
CA LYS A 223 -14.85 7.03 5.16
C LYS A 223 -13.80 7.97 4.59
N ILE A 224 -13.22 7.62 3.43
CA ILE A 224 -12.32 8.51 2.68
C ILE A 224 -13.08 9.78 2.28
N GLU A 225 -14.31 9.65 1.78
CA GLU A 225 -15.14 10.80 1.45
C GLU A 225 -15.46 11.65 2.69
N ASN A 226 -15.81 11.01 3.80
CA ASN A 226 -16.09 11.72 5.04
C ASN A 226 -14.87 12.50 5.52
N TRP A 227 -13.67 11.89 5.49
CA TRP A 227 -12.41 12.58 5.78
C TRP A 227 -12.21 13.80 4.87
N ARG A 228 -12.39 13.66 3.55
CA ARG A 228 -12.25 14.77 2.59
C ARG A 228 -13.17 15.94 2.93
N LEU A 229 -14.43 15.64 3.25
CA LEU A 229 -15.43 16.64 3.62
C LEU A 229 -15.08 17.34 4.93
N GLN A 230 -14.60 16.61 5.95
CA GLN A 230 -14.13 17.18 7.23
C GLN A 230 -12.89 18.05 7.05
N ARG A 231 -12.03 17.70 6.09
CA ARG A 231 -10.85 18.50 5.73
C ARG A 231 -11.15 19.67 4.79
N HIS A 232 -12.39 19.80 4.33
CA HIS A 232 -12.82 20.83 3.39
C HIS A 232 -12.01 20.85 2.08
N ILE A 233 -11.60 19.68 1.59
CA ILE A 233 -10.80 19.56 0.37
C ILE A 233 -11.74 19.41 -0.82
N ASN A 234 -11.81 20.42 -1.68
CA ASN A 234 -12.71 20.40 -2.84
C ASN A 234 -12.18 19.47 -3.96
N SER A 235 -10.89 19.55 -4.25
CA SER A 235 -10.22 18.76 -5.28
C SER A 235 -8.76 18.49 -4.93
N PHE A 236 -8.20 17.39 -5.41
CA PHE A 236 -6.81 17.01 -5.16
C PHE A 236 -6.24 16.10 -6.26
N LYS A 237 -4.90 16.04 -6.34
CA LYS A 237 -4.15 15.02 -7.09
C LYS A 237 -3.98 13.78 -6.21
N LEU A 238 -4.17 12.58 -6.77
CA LEU A 238 -4.19 11.35 -5.98
C LEU A 238 -3.05 10.40 -6.33
N ILE A 239 -2.33 9.93 -5.32
CA ILE A 239 -1.37 8.83 -5.39
C ILE A 239 -1.90 7.68 -4.54
N ALA A 240 -2.09 6.49 -5.11
CA ALA A 240 -2.64 5.37 -4.37
C ALA A 240 -1.88 4.07 -4.66
N HIS A 241 -1.65 3.26 -3.63
CA HIS A 241 -0.87 2.03 -3.71
C HIS A 241 -1.69 0.76 -3.44
N SER A 242 -1.49 -0.29 -4.25
CA SER A 242 -1.99 -1.65 -3.99
C SER A 242 -3.50 -1.70 -3.68
N MET A 243 -3.93 -2.26 -2.54
CA MET A 243 -5.34 -2.26 -2.12
C MET A 243 -5.92 -0.83 -2.01
N GLY A 244 -5.12 0.15 -1.59
CA GLY A 244 -5.54 1.55 -1.55
C GLY A 244 -5.78 2.13 -2.95
N ALA A 245 -5.02 1.67 -3.95
CA ALA A 245 -5.25 2.01 -5.35
C ALA A 245 -6.57 1.44 -5.87
N TYR A 246 -6.86 0.17 -5.58
CA TYR A 246 -8.15 -0.46 -5.90
C TYR A 246 -9.33 0.31 -5.29
N LEU A 247 -9.27 0.59 -3.98
CA LEU A 247 -10.31 1.35 -3.29
C LEU A 247 -10.41 2.79 -3.81
N SER A 248 -9.31 3.41 -4.20
CA SER A 248 -9.31 4.74 -4.82
C SER A 248 -10.03 4.74 -6.16
N CYS A 249 -9.87 3.70 -6.99
CA CYS A 249 -10.65 3.54 -8.22
C CYS A 249 -12.15 3.42 -7.94
N CYS A 250 -12.54 2.63 -6.93
CA CYS A 250 -13.93 2.55 -6.46
C CYS A 250 -14.45 3.90 -5.96
N TYR A 251 -13.63 4.64 -5.20
CA TYR A 251 -13.95 5.99 -4.71
C TYR A 251 -14.22 6.95 -5.88
N LEU A 252 -13.36 6.93 -6.91
CA LEU A 252 -13.55 7.74 -8.12
C LEU A 252 -14.90 7.45 -8.78
N MET A 253 -15.20 6.18 -9.07
CA MET A 253 -16.45 5.80 -9.75
C MET A 253 -17.71 6.23 -8.99
N LYS A 254 -17.63 6.36 -7.66
CA LYS A 254 -18.77 6.76 -6.83
C LYS A 254 -18.86 8.27 -6.58
N TYR A 255 -17.73 8.93 -6.35
CA TYR A 255 -17.68 10.28 -5.80
C TYR A 255 -17.02 11.32 -6.69
N ASN A 256 -16.27 10.94 -7.73
CA ASN A 256 -15.42 11.93 -8.41
C ASN A 256 -16.23 13.06 -9.06
N ILE A 257 -17.39 12.72 -9.63
CA ILE A 257 -18.24 13.66 -10.37
C ILE A 257 -19.25 14.27 -9.40
N GLN A 258 -19.08 15.55 -9.13
CA GLN A 258 -19.96 16.31 -8.24
C GLN A 258 -21.23 16.74 -8.98
N LYS A 259 -22.25 17.14 -8.20
CA LYS A 259 -23.56 17.56 -8.75
C LYS A 259 -23.48 18.79 -9.66
N ASP A 260 -22.47 19.63 -9.46
CA ASP A 260 -22.18 20.82 -10.28
C ASP A 260 -21.30 20.51 -11.50
N GLY A 261 -20.96 19.23 -11.73
CA GLY A 261 -20.08 18.78 -12.81
C GLY A 261 -18.59 18.93 -12.52
N SER A 262 -18.20 19.46 -11.34
CA SER A 262 -16.80 19.53 -10.94
C SER A 262 -16.24 18.14 -10.61
N LYS A 263 -14.91 18.01 -10.69
CA LYS A 263 -14.18 16.77 -10.41
C LYS A 263 -13.36 16.91 -9.14
N ILE A 264 -13.44 15.90 -8.27
CA ILE A 264 -12.58 15.83 -7.07
C ILE A 264 -11.13 15.55 -7.48
N VAL A 265 -10.93 14.57 -8.37
CA VAL A 265 -9.63 14.08 -8.84
C VAL A 265 -9.59 14.13 -10.36
N SER A 266 -8.59 14.82 -10.88
CA SER A 266 -8.32 14.88 -12.33
C SER A 266 -7.04 14.17 -12.73
N ASP A 267 -6.07 14.05 -11.82
CA ASP A 267 -4.81 13.33 -12.05
C ASP A 267 -4.63 12.23 -10.99
N LEU A 268 -4.39 11.00 -11.46
CA LEU A 268 -4.31 9.80 -10.63
C LEU A 268 -3.04 9.00 -10.92
N ILE A 269 -2.24 8.75 -9.89
CA ILE A 269 -1.09 7.84 -9.94
C ILE A 269 -1.46 6.55 -9.20
N LEU A 270 -1.48 5.43 -9.92
CA LEU A 270 -1.74 4.10 -9.40
C LEU A 270 -0.42 3.32 -9.31
N VAL A 271 -0.03 2.99 -8.09
CA VAL A 271 1.22 2.31 -7.77
C VAL A 271 0.93 0.86 -7.43
N SER A 272 1.37 -0.05 -8.29
CA SER A 272 1.17 -1.50 -8.16
C SER A 272 -0.27 -1.87 -7.76
N PRO A 273 -1.31 -1.34 -8.46
CA PRO A 273 -2.69 -1.48 -8.03
C PRO A 273 -3.11 -2.95 -7.95
N MET A 274 -3.85 -3.28 -6.88
CA MET A 274 -4.47 -4.58 -6.73
C MET A 274 -5.67 -4.71 -7.67
N GLY A 275 -5.85 -5.89 -8.25
CA GLY A 275 -7.12 -6.26 -8.86
C GLY A 275 -7.41 -5.63 -10.22
N THR A 276 -6.37 -5.39 -11.01
CA THR A 276 -6.49 -4.83 -12.36
C THR A 276 -6.96 -5.82 -13.40
N GLU A 277 -6.70 -7.10 -13.20
CA GLU A 277 -6.81 -8.14 -14.21
C GLU A 277 -8.10 -8.96 -14.08
N SER A 278 -8.74 -9.17 -15.23
CA SER A 278 -9.83 -10.13 -15.37
C SER A 278 -9.32 -11.53 -14.99
N ASN A 279 -10.19 -12.37 -14.43
CA ASN A 279 -9.80 -13.70 -14.00
C ASN A 279 -10.98 -14.66 -13.86
N GLU A 280 -10.69 -15.96 -13.87
CA GLU A 280 -11.71 -17.04 -13.78
C GLU A 280 -12.57 -17.01 -12.50
N HIS A 281 -12.08 -16.38 -11.42
CA HIS A 281 -12.79 -16.26 -10.15
C HIS A 281 -13.63 -14.98 -10.05
N SER A 282 -13.63 -14.13 -11.08
CA SER A 282 -14.44 -12.91 -11.12
C SER A 282 -15.93 -13.24 -11.10
N LEU A 283 -16.65 -12.50 -10.26
CA LEU A 283 -18.08 -12.69 -10.09
C LEU A 283 -18.89 -12.08 -11.23
N ILE A 284 -18.28 -11.23 -12.05
CA ILE A 284 -18.95 -10.43 -13.09
C ILE A 284 -18.63 -10.86 -14.52
N ASN A 285 -17.86 -11.95 -14.71
CA ASN A 285 -17.57 -12.53 -16.04
C ASN A 285 -18.79 -13.04 -16.81
N ASP A 286 -19.92 -13.23 -16.13
CA ASP A 286 -21.16 -13.72 -16.73
C ASP A 286 -22.10 -12.53 -16.92
N GLU A 287 -22.49 -12.29 -18.17
CA GLU A 287 -23.28 -11.13 -18.62
C GLU A 287 -24.57 -10.94 -17.82
N ARG A 288 -25.15 -12.01 -17.28
CA ARG A 288 -26.37 -11.96 -16.44
C ARG A 288 -26.18 -11.21 -15.13
N PHE A 289 -24.94 -11.04 -14.69
CA PHE A 289 -24.59 -10.34 -13.45
C PHE A 289 -23.94 -8.97 -13.71
N ASN A 290 -23.82 -8.57 -14.97
CA ASN A 290 -23.24 -7.29 -15.40
C ASN A 290 -24.25 -6.13 -15.43
N VAL A 291 -25.44 -6.34 -14.86
CA VAL A 291 -26.66 -5.55 -15.11
C VAL A 291 -26.55 -4.05 -14.78
N ASN A 292 -25.50 -3.61 -14.08
CA ASN A 292 -25.25 -2.20 -13.75
C ASN A 292 -23.74 -1.81 -13.72
N LEU A 293 -22.83 -2.64 -14.23
CA LEU A 293 -21.37 -2.43 -14.10
C LEU A 293 -20.64 -2.18 -15.43
N HIS A 294 -21.33 -2.29 -16.58
CA HIS A 294 -20.91 -1.76 -17.89
C HIS A 294 -22.13 -1.53 -18.80
N TYR A 295 -22.06 -0.50 -19.64
CA TYR A 295 -22.69 -0.50 -20.97
C TYR A 295 -21.58 -0.83 -21.99
N ALA A 296 -21.72 -1.97 -22.67
CA ALA A 296 -20.91 -2.47 -23.79
C ALA A 296 -19.57 -3.18 -23.48
N SER A 297 -19.42 -4.35 -24.13
CA SER A 297 -18.29 -5.28 -24.19
C SER A 297 -18.05 -6.19 -22.96
N ASN A 298 -17.96 -7.50 -23.24
CA ASN A 298 -17.50 -8.53 -22.30
C ASN A 298 -15.97 -8.61 -22.47
N PRO A 299 -15.14 -8.15 -21.53
CA PRO A 299 -13.68 -8.06 -21.72
C PRO A 299 -13.03 -9.41 -21.99
N LEU A 300 -13.65 -10.50 -21.52
CA LEU A 300 -13.21 -11.86 -21.84
C LEU A 300 -13.52 -12.26 -23.29
N ARG A 301 -14.56 -11.68 -23.91
CA ARG A 301 -14.92 -11.90 -25.31
C ARG A 301 -13.99 -11.16 -26.27
N GLU A 302 -13.48 -9.99 -25.90
CA GLU A 302 -12.43 -9.30 -26.69
C GLU A 302 -11.04 -9.97 -26.58
N LEU A 303 -10.86 -10.80 -25.56
CA LEU A 303 -9.73 -11.72 -25.43
C LEU A 303 -9.97 -13.06 -26.14
N GLN A 304 -11.17 -13.30 -26.67
CA GLN A 304 -11.51 -14.46 -27.49
C GLN A 304 -11.40 -14.08 -28.96
N PHE A 305 -10.48 -14.69 -29.70
CA PHE A 305 -10.53 -14.66 -31.16
C PHE A 305 -11.76 -15.48 -31.59
N GLU A 306 -12.64 -14.86 -32.37
CA GLU A 306 -13.93 -15.44 -32.79
C GLU A 306 -13.75 -16.74 -33.59
N ASP A 307 -14.68 -17.68 -33.38
CA ASP A 307 -15.32 -18.33 -34.53
C ASP A 307 -16.81 -18.62 -34.21
N GLU A 308 -17.63 -18.43 -35.23
CA GLU A 308 -19.09 -18.54 -35.23
C GLU A 308 -19.51 -20.01 -35.11
N ASP A 309 -19.90 -20.48 -33.92
CA ASP A 309 -21.00 -21.45 -33.78
C ASP A 309 -21.41 -21.67 -32.31
N ASP A 310 -22.71 -21.55 -32.09
CA ASP A 310 -23.38 -21.25 -30.83
C ASP A 310 -23.52 -22.45 -29.87
N GLN A 311 -22.41 -22.98 -29.29
CA GLN A 311 -22.50 -23.98 -28.20
C GLN A 311 -21.41 -23.89 -27.11
N GLN A 312 -21.88 -23.67 -25.87
CA GLN A 312 -21.22 -23.83 -24.55
C GLN A 312 -19.81 -23.23 -24.37
N VAL A 313 -19.67 -22.38 -23.37
CA VAL A 313 -18.40 -21.79 -22.90
C VAL A 313 -17.40 -22.89 -22.54
N VAL A 314 -16.59 -23.31 -23.51
CA VAL A 314 -15.35 -24.05 -23.31
C VAL A 314 -14.24 -23.01 -23.36
N ILE A 315 -13.69 -22.66 -22.19
CA ILE A 315 -12.43 -21.93 -22.10
C ILE A 315 -11.40 -22.80 -22.83
N SER A 316 -10.84 -22.29 -23.94
CA SER A 316 -9.96 -23.12 -24.77
C SER A 316 -8.74 -23.58 -23.95
N PRO A 317 -8.28 -24.84 -24.14
CA PRO A 317 -7.06 -25.34 -23.51
C PRO A 317 -5.83 -24.50 -23.86
N GLU A 318 -5.80 -23.84 -25.03
CA GLU A 318 -4.75 -22.88 -25.39
C GLU A 318 -4.79 -21.59 -24.55
N PHE A 319 -5.98 -21.06 -24.21
CA PHE A 319 -6.10 -19.85 -23.40
C PHE A 319 -5.64 -20.10 -21.96
N THR A 320 -5.94 -21.26 -21.41
CA THR A 320 -5.42 -21.70 -20.10
C THR A 320 -3.89 -21.82 -20.12
N LYS A 321 -3.31 -22.35 -21.20
CA LYS A 321 -1.86 -22.43 -21.41
C LYS A 321 -1.20 -21.06 -21.60
N ALA A 322 -1.84 -20.14 -22.31
CA ALA A 322 -1.37 -18.77 -22.48
C ALA A 322 -1.41 -18.01 -21.15
N TRP A 323 -2.45 -18.20 -20.34
CA TRP A 323 -2.54 -17.70 -18.97
C TRP A 323 -1.48 -18.32 -18.03
N GLU A 324 -1.15 -19.60 -18.21
CA GLU A 324 -0.05 -20.25 -17.50
C GLU A 324 1.34 -19.74 -17.93
N LEU A 325 1.48 -19.30 -19.19
CA LEU A 325 2.71 -18.70 -19.76
C LEU A 325 2.87 -17.21 -19.41
N VAL A 326 1.78 -16.45 -19.33
CA VAL A 326 1.78 -14.99 -19.05
C VAL A 326 1.81 -14.69 -17.54
N GLY A 327 1.67 -15.72 -16.70
CA GLY A 327 2.04 -15.67 -15.29
C GLY A 327 0.85 -15.43 -14.37
N LYS A 328 0.17 -16.53 -13.99
CA LYS A 328 -0.59 -16.54 -12.73
C LYS A 328 0.34 -16.06 -11.60
N PRO A 329 -0.12 -15.20 -10.66
CA PRO A 329 0.62 -14.94 -9.43
C PRO A 329 0.94 -16.30 -8.78
N LYS A 330 2.22 -16.67 -8.73
CA LYS A 330 2.65 -17.98 -8.20
C LYS A 330 2.60 -17.95 -6.68
N PHE A 331 1.42 -18.11 -6.11
CA PHE A 331 1.26 -18.35 -4.67
C PHE A 331 1.20 -19.85 -4.38
N PRO A 332 1.72 -20.31 -3.24
CA PRO A 332 1.67 -21.72 -2.88
C PRO A 332 0.21 -22.19 -2.76
N LYS A 333 -0.15 -23.17 -3.59
CA LYS A 333 -1.43 -23.91 -3.54
C LYS A 333 -1.50 -24.73 -2.25
N SER A 334 -1.72 -24.05 -1.13
CA SER A 334 -1.90 -24.69 0.16
C SER A 334 -3.39 -24.73 0.48
N SER A 335 -3.98 -25.93 0.53
CA SER A 335 -5.36 -26.12 1.01
C SER A 335 -5.56 -25.57 2.42
N VAL A 336 -4.49 -25.38 3.20
CA VAL A 336 -4.52 -24.71 4.50
C VAL A 336 -4.78 -23.22 4.34
N LEU A 337 -4.08 -22.56 3.42
CA LEU A 337 -4.25 -21.13 3.15
C LEU A 337 -5.67 -20.84 2.62
N GLN A 338 -6.16 -21.68 1.70
CA GLN A 338 -7.53 -21.61 1.21
C GLN A 338 -8.55 -21.69 2.35
N LYS A 339 -8.44 -22.70 3.22
CA LYS A 339 -9.34 -22.86 4.39
C LYS A 339 -9.24 -21.70 5.38
N LEU A 340 -8.06 -21.13 5.58
CA LEU A 340 -7.90 -19.94 6.43
C LEU A 340 -8.64 -18.75 5.83
N TRP A 341 -8.48 -18.51 4.53
CA TRP A 341 -9.14 -17.45 3.78
C TRP A 341 -10.66 -17.57 3.81
N GLU A 342 -11.19 -18.78 3.60
CA GLU A 342 -12.63 -19.10 3.68
C GLU A 342 -13.21 -18.82 5.07
N ASN A 343 -12.39 -18.97 6.12
CA ASN A 343 -12.77 -18.67 7.51
C ASN A 343 -12.48 -17.21 7.91
N ASN A 344 -12.22 -16.31 6.97
CA ASN A 344 -11.88 -14.89 7.19
C ASN A 344 -10.65 -14.69 8.10
N LYS A 345 -9.69 -15.61 8.04
CA LYS A 345 -8.43 -15.53 8.79
C LYS A 345 -7.28 -15.34 7.83
N SER A 346 -6.62 -14.18 7.89
CA SER A 346 -5.38 -13.97 7.17
C SER A 346 -4.23 -14.75 7.85
N PRO A 347 -3.16 -15.10 7.10
CA PRO A 347 -1.94 -15.64 7.70
C PRO A 347 -1.33 -14.72 8.76
N PHE A 348 -1.55 -13.41 8.63
CA PHE A 348 -1.02 -12.40 9.52
C PHE A 348 -1.75 -12.39 10.88
N ASP A 349 -3.08 -12.50 10.90
CA ASP A 349 -3.88 -12.68 12.12
C ASP A 349 -3.41 -13.90 12.93
N LEU A 350 -3.06 -15.00 12.24
CA LEU A 350 -2.51 -16.18 12.91
C LEU A 350 -1.11 -15.92 13.50
N LEU A 351 -0.25 -15.23 12.76
CA LEU A 351 1.10 -14.91 13.21
C LEU A 351 1.10 -14.01 14.44
N GLN A 352 0.21 -13.01 14.51
CA GLN A 352 0.10 -12.11 15.66
C GLN A 352 -0.21 -12.85 16.97
N LYS A 353 -0.97 -13.94 16.90
CA LYS A 353 -1.33 -14.79 18.05
C LYS A 353 -0.14 -15.55 18.63
N THR A 354 1.01 -15.59 17.94
CA THR A 354 2.24 -16.24 18.43
C THR A 354 3.03 -15.38 19.43
N GLY A 355 2.55 -14.19 19.78
CA GLY A 355 3.08 -13.39 20.88
C GLY A 355 4.50 -12.86 20.59
N PRO A 356 5.46 -12.96 21.52
CA PRO A 356 6.84 -12.45 21.32
C PRO A 356 7.57 -12.97 20.08
N PHE A 357 7.22 -14.18 19.60
CA PHE A 357 7.80 -14.75 18.38
C PHE A 357 7.45 -13.91 17.14
N TYR A 358 6.23 -13.36 17.11
CA TYR A 358 5.79 -12.45 16.05
C TYR A 358 6.65 -11.19 15.98
N SER A 359 7.01 -10.59 17.12
CA SER A 359 7.91 -9.44 17.20
C SER A 359 9.27 -9.73 16.55
N LYS A 360 9.81 -10.92 16.80
CA LYS A 360 11.07 -11.35 16.18
C LYS A 360 10.94 -11.56 14.67
N LEU A 361 9.82 -12.09 14.20
CA LEU A 361 9.54 -12.24 12.75
C LEU A 361 9.44 -10.88 12.06
N ILE A 362 8.70 -9.91 12.63
CA ILE A 362 8.64 -8.54 12.10
C ILE A 362 10.03 -7.94 12.06
N SER A 363 10.84 -8.11 13.11
CA SER A 363 12.20 -7.60 13.14
C SER A 363 13.06 -8.20 12.03
N TYR A 364 12.98 -9.50 11.77
CA TYR A 364 13.67 -10.11 10.63
C TYR A 364 13.20 -9.51 9.30
N TRP A 365 11.89 -9.40 9.10
CA TRP A 365 11.30 -8.87 7.88
C TRP A 365 11.69 -7.39 7.64
N SER A 366 11.51 -6.52 8.62
CA SER A 366 11.79 -5.08 8.51
C SER A 366 13.27 -4.79 8.27
N PHE A 367 14.18 -5.45 8.99
CA PHE A 367 15.62 -5.31 8.74
C PHE A 367 16.01 -5.83 7.35
N ALA A 368 15.41 -6.93 6.89
CA ALA A 368 15.66 -7.45 5.54
C ALA A 368 15.10 -6.50 4.45
N ARG A 369 13.94 -5.88 4.70
CA ARG A 369 13.28 -4.94 3.78
C ARG A 369 14.06 -3.64 3.65
N PHE A 370 14.49 -3.07 4.77
CA PHE A 370 15.08 -1.74 4.85
C PHE A 370 16.60 -1.71 4.72
N ARG A 371 17.27 -2.87 4.59
CA ARG A 371 18.74 -2.98 4.53
C ARG A 371 19.41 -2.13 3.44
N ASN A 372 18.69 -1.85 2.35
CA ASN A 372 19.22 -1.13 1.19
C ASN A 372 18.79 0.35 1.17
N LEU A 373 18.16 0.84 2.24
CA LEU A 373 17.80 2.25 2.33
C LEU A 373 19.06 3.08 2.60
N ASN A 374 19.61 3.68 1.56
CA ASN A 374 20.65 4.69 1.70
C ASN A 374 20.05 5.94 2.37
N THR A 375 20.70 6.48 3.39
CA THR A 375 20.50 7.87 3.82
C THR A 375 21.07 8.75 2.69
N GLY A 376 20.25 9.65 2.15
CA GLY A 376 20.66 10.48 1.02
C GLY A 376 21.77 11.44 1.43
N GLY A 377 22.99 11.26 0.91
CA GLY A 377 24.11 12.16 1.12
C GLY A 377 25.43 11.52 0.71
N GLY A 378 26.28 12.27 0.01
CA GLY A 378 27.48 11.77 -0.68
C GLY A 378 28.51 11.00 0.15
N ASP A 379 29.38 10.31 -0.60
CA ASP A 379 30.63 9.65 -0.21
C ASP A 379 30.54 8.35 0.63
N ASN A 380 30.78 7.23 -0.06
CA ASN A 380 30.80 5.85 0.46
C ASN A 380 32.01 5.52 1.38
N ASN A 381 32.63 6.51 2.04
CA ASN A 381 33.91 6.33 2.72
C ASN A 381 33.97 6.69 4.21
N ASN A 382 32.85 6.97 4.88
CA ASN A 382 32.84 7.28 6.32
C ASN A 382 31.98 6.31 7.16
N ASN A 383 32.54 5.86 8.29
CA ASN A 383 31.86 5.01 9.28
C ASN A 383 30.56 5.64 9.83
N ASN A 384 30.44 6.98 9.81
CA ASN A 384 29.26 7.71 10.30
C ASN A 384 27.99 7.40 9.48
N ASN A 385 28.11 7.18 8.18
CA ASN A 385 26.95 6.90 7.31
C ASN A 385 26.30 5.55 7.65
N ASN A 386 27.08 4.60 8.17
CA ASN A 386 26.56 3.28 8.57
C ASN A 386 25.70 3.38 9.84
N ASP A 387 26.07 4.24 10.79
CA ASP A 387 25.33 4.42 12.04
C ASP A 387 24.00 5.15 11.81
N GLU A 388 23.98 6.16 10.92
CA GLU A 388 22.75 6.85 10.51
C GLU A 388 21.79 5.94 9.73
N ALA A 389 22.32 5.15 8.78
CA ALA A 389 21.52 4.16 8.06
C ALA A 389 20.95 3.09 9.00
N LEU A 390 21.75 2.64 9.99
CA LEU A 390 21.31 1.71 11.02
C LEU A 390 20.19 2.32 11.87
N ASP A 391 20.35 3.54 12.35
CA ASP A 391 19.35 4.28 13.14
C ASP A 391 18.03 4.45 12.38
N LEU A 392 18.09 4.78 11.08
CA LEU A 392 16.91 4.83 10.22
C LEU A 392 16.21 3.47 10.12
N ILE A 393 16.96 2.38 9.93
CA ILE A 393 16.40 1.02 9.90
C ILE A 393 15.72 0.70 11.24
N TYR A 394 16.30 1.11 12.37
CA TYR A 394 15.68 0.96 13.68
C TYR A 394 14.38 1.76 13.81
N LYS A 395 14.36 3.03 13.38
CA LYS A 395 13.15 3.87 13.40
C LYS A 395 12.04 3.29 12.52
N LEU A 396 12.37 2.86 11.31
CA LEU A 396 11.43 2.17 10.42
C LEU A 396 10.95 0.85 11.01
N HIS A 397 11.83 0.06 11.63
CA HIS A 397 11.44 -1.14 12.35
C HIS A 397 10.47 -0.84 13.49
N SER A 398 10.78 0.15 14.34
CA SER A 398 9.93 0.57 15.44
C SER A 398 8.57 1.05 14.95
N TYR A 399 8.54 1.82 13.86
CA TYR A 399 7.30 2.24 13.20
C TYR A 399 6.52 1.04 12.68
N SER A 400 7.12 0.19 11.84
CA SER A 400 6.49 -1.05 11.33
C SER A 400 5.95 -1.93 12.44
N PHE A 401 6.72 -2.14 13.51
CA PHE A 401 6.27 -2.91 14.65
C PHE A 401 5.08 -2.24 15.35
N SER A 402 5.12 -0.91 15.55
CA SER A 402 4.05 -0.17 16.22
C SER A 402 2.71 -0.24 15.47
N ILE A 403 2.72 -0.22 14.13
CA ILE A 403 1.50 -0.31 13.31
C ILE A 403 0.98 -1.76 13.19
N PHE A 404 1.89 -2.73 13.07
CA PHE A 404 1.55 -4.14 12.88
C PHE A 404 1.21 -4.89 14.16
N ASN A 405 1.56 -4.32 15.31
CA ASN A 405 1.22 -4.86 16.61
C ASN A 405 -0.08 -4.25 17.17
N GLN A 406 -0.85 -3.52 16.35
CA GLN A 406 -2.22 -3.10 16.67
C GLN A 406 -3.25 -4.13 16.22
N TYR A 407 -4.49 -3.98 16.71
CA TYR A 407 -5.61 -4.81 16.29
C TYR A 407 -5.81 -4.74 14.77
N GLN A 408 -5.64 -5.87 14.11
CA GLN A 408 -5.95 -6.01 12.69
C GLN A 408 -7.46 -6.17 12.55
N ALA A 409 -8.09 -5.19 11.90
CA ALA A 409 -9.54 -5.02 11.91
C ALA A 409 -10.14 -5.11 10.50
N SER A 410 -10.91 -4.10 10.12
CA SER A 410 -11.61 -3.99 8.85
C SER A 410 -10.76 -4.32 7.64
N GLY A 411 -9.53 -3.81 7.56
CA GLY A 411 -8.64 -4.03 6.41
C GLY A 411 -8.33 -5.51 6.13
N GLU A 412 -7.95 -6.22 7.19
CA GLU A 412 -7.55 -7.64 7.14
C GLU A 412 -8.73 -8.58 6.97
N LEU A 413 -9.91 -8.18 7.46
CA LEU A 413 -11.15 -8.92 7.21
C LEU A 413 -11.66 -8.67 5.79
N ALA A 414 -11.63 -7.41 5.33
CA ALA A 414 -12.15 -7.02 4.02
C ALA A 414 -11.33 -7.61 2.88
N ILE A 415 -10.01 -7.67 2.99
CA ILE A 415 -9.18 -8.25 1.92
C ILE A 415 -9.58 -9.69 1.61
N THR A 416 -10.00 -10.47 2.61
CA THR A 416 -10.48 -11.85 2.38
C THR A 416 -11.77 -11.93 1.54
N LYS A 417 -12.49 -10.81 1.46
CA LYS A 417 -13.69 -10.66 0.66
C LYS A 417 -13.43 -10.04 -0.70
N LEU A 418 -12.52 -9.08 -0.81
CA LEU A 418 -12.19 -8.42 -2.08
C LEU A 418 -11.43 -9.33 -3.06
N ILE A 419 -10.48 -10.12 -2.55
CA ILE A 419 -9.66 -11.04 -3.36
C ILE A 419 -9.82 -12.48 -2.90
N ASN A 420 -9.45 -13.43 -3.77
CA ASN A 420 -9.28 -14.82 -3.40
C ASN A 420 -7.90 -15.07 -2.75
N HIS A 421 -7.62 -16.30 -2.36
CA HIS A 421 -6.35 -16.70 -1.73
C HIS A 421 -5.14 -16.65 -2.69
N GLU A 422 -5.36 -16.49 -3.99
CA GLU A 422 -4.34 -16.28 -5.03
C GLU A 422 -4.17 -14.79 -5.37
N ILE A 423 -4.82 -13.91 -4.61
CA ILE A 423 -4.80 -12.45 -4.79
C ILE A 423 -5.49 -11.96 -6.07
N LEU A 424 -6.37 -12.80 -6.61
CA LEU A 424 -7.21 -12.43 -7.74
C LEU A 424 -8.47 -11.69 -7.26
N PRO A 425 -8.81 -10.54 -7.85
CA PRO A 425 -9.99 -9.77 -7.47
C PRO A 425 -11.27 -10.51 -7.82
N LYS A 426 -12.25 -10.45 -6.92
CA LYS A 426 -13.60 -10.97 -7.22
C LYS A 426 -14.39 -10.02 -8.12
N LEU A 427 -14.07 -8.73 -8.12
CA LEU A 427 -14.63 -7.72 -9.00
C LEU A 427 -13.49 -6.88 -9.64
N PRO A 428 -12.87 -7.39 -10.72
CA PRO A 428 -11.72 -6.76 -11.38
C PRO A 428 -12.01 -5.37 -11.94
N LEU A 429 -11.05 -4.44 -11.83
CA LEU A 429 -11.21 -3.07 -12.33
C LEU A 429 -11.45 -2.99 -13.84
N CYS A 430 -10.79 -3.84 -14.64
CA CYS A 430 -10.96 -3.86 -16.09
C CYS A 430 -12.34 -4.33 -16.55
N ASP A 431 -13.12 -4.98 -15.68
CA ASP A 431 -14.40 -5.62 -16.02
C ASP A 431 -15.62 -4.89 -15.44
N ARG A 432 -15.45 -3.68 -14.89
CA ARG A 432 -16.51 -3.00 -14.11
C ARG A 432 -16.66 -1.50 -14.35
N GLY A 433 -16.46 -1.08 -15.58
CA GLY A 433 -16.77 0.28 -16.05
C GLY A 433 -15.68 1.31 -15.77
N PHE A 434 -14.56 0.89 -15.18
CA PHE A 434 -13.53 1.84 -14.74
C PHE A 434 -12.82 2.52 -15.92
N VAL A 435 -12.54 1.77 -17.00
CA VAL A 435 -11.94 2.34 -18.23
C VAL A 435 -12.87 3.41 -18.82
N ASP A 436 -14.14 3.06 -19.01
CA ASP A 436 -15.15 3.95 -19.59
C ASP A 436 -15.29 5.21 -18.74
N PHE A 437 -15.35 5.06 -17.42
CA PHE A 437 -15.40 6.16 -16.47
C PHE A 437 -14.20 7.11 -16.59
N LEU A 438 -12.97 6.57 -16.70
CA LEU A 438 -11.76 7.40 -16.87
C LEU A 438 -11.79 8.19 -18.18
N VAL A 439 -12.24 7.55 -19.27
CA VAL A 439 -12.33 8.16 -20.61
C VAL A 439 -13.42 9.22 -20.66
N GLU A 440 -14.64 8.90 -20.20
CA GLU A 440 -15.80 9.79 -20.20
C GLU A 440 -15.53 11.09 -19.42
N HIS A 441 -14.79 10.99 -18.32
CA HIS A 441 -14.53 12.12 -17.42
C HIS A 441 -13.15 12.73 -17.56
N ASP A 442 -12.40 12.36 -18.60
CA ASP A 442 -11.13 12.96 -18.99
C ASP A 442 -10.07 12.93 -17.87
N ILE A 443 -9.98 11.81 -17.15
CA ILE A 443 -9.08 11.63 -15.99
C ILE A 443 -7.70 11.15 -16.46
N SER A 444 -6.66 11.90 -16.11
CA SER A 444 -5.27 11.53 -16.41
C SER A 444 -4.79 10.45 -15.46
N THR A 445 -4.13 9.40 -15.99
CA THR A 445 -3.61 8.28 -15.18
C THR A 445 -2.14 7.97 -15.42
N LEU A 446 -1.41 7.63 -14.36
CA LEU A 446 -0.08 7.04 -14.41
C LEU A 446 -0.09 5.71 -13.66
N TRP A 447 0.24 4.63 -14.36
CA TRP A 447 0.29 3.27 -13.85
C TRP A 447 1.75 2.86 -13.64
N LEU A 448 2.13 2.64 -12.39
CA LEU A 448 3.49 2.29 -11.99
C LEU A 448 3.56 0.86 -11.48
N TYR A 449 4.52 0.09 -11.96
CA TYR A 449 4.83 -1.25 -11.45
C TYR A 449 6.34 -1.39 -11.22
N GLY A 450 6.73 -2.19 -10.22
CA GLY A 450 8.14 -2.56 -10.05
C GLY A 450 8.57 -3.63 -11.05
N GLU A 451 9.84 -3.63 -11.44
CA GLU A 451 10.43 -4.72 -12.24
C GLU A 451 10.27 -6.10 -11.59
N LYS A 452 10.32 -6.16 -10.26
CA LYS A 452 10.21 -7.38 -9.45
C LYS A 452 8.90 -7.41 -8.66
N ASP A 453 7.86 -6.79 -9.19
CA ASP A 453 6.54 -6.76 -8.56
C ASP A 453 5.87 -8.14 -8.61
N TRP A 454 5.15 -8.47 -7.55
CA TRP A 454 4.35 -9.70 -7.48
C TRP A 454 2.91 -9.48 -7.95
N MET A 455 2.50 -8.23 -8.18
CA MET A 455 1.26 -7.88 -8.87
C MET A 455 1.40 -7.99 -10.39
N ASN A 456 0.32 -8.41 -11.04
CA ASN A 456 0.30 -8.60 -12.48
C ASN A 456 0.23 -7.25 -13.21
N SER A 457 1.38 -6.80 -13.73
CA SER A 457 1.47 -5.55 -14.49
C SER A 457 0.72 -5.57 -15.83
N LYS A 458 0.39 -6.75 -16.35
CA LYS A 458 -0.36 -6.90 -17.62
C LYS A 458 -1.80 -6.42 -17.52
N GLY A 459 -2.42 -6.51 -16.35
CA GLY A 459 -3.76 -5.94 -16.12
C GLY A 459 -3.76 -4.42 -16.28
N GLY A 460 -2.81 -3.74 -15.64
CA GLY A 460 -2.62 -2.29 -15.79
C GLY A 460 -2.21 -1.88 -17.21
N GLU A 461 -1.34 -2.65 -17.87
CA GLU A 461 -0.96 -2.42 -19.28
C GLU A 461 -2.17 -2.52 -20.22
N TYR A 462 -3.03 -3.52 -20.00
CA TYR A 462 -4.27 -3.70 -20.75
C TYR A 462 -5.24 -2.52 -20.56
N ILE A 463 -5.47 -2.09 -19.31
CA ILE A 463 -6.30 -0.91 -19.01
C ILE A 463 -5.74 0.33 -19.72
N CYS A 464 -4.43 0.55 -19.65
CA CYS A 464 -3.78 1.66 -20.35
C CYS A 464 -4.04 1.59 -21.86
N LYS A 465 -3.87 0.41 -22.47
CA LYS A 465 -4.13 0.22 -23.90
C LYS A 465 -5.56 0.64 -24.26
N LYS A 466 -6.55 0.26 -23.45
CA LYS A 466 -7.96 0.61 -23.67
C LYS A 466 -8.25 2.10 -23.52
N ILE A 467 -7.61 2.79 -22.58
CA ILE A 467 -7.72 4.25 -22.47
C ILE A 467 -7.11 4.93 -23.70
N ARG A 468 -5.96 4.45 -24.21
CA ARG A 468 -5.28 5.00 -25.39
C ARG A 468 -6.06 4.87 -26.68
N GLU A 469 -6.92 3.86 -26.81
CA GLU A 469 -7.84 3.71 -27.95
C GLU A 469 -8.76 4.93 -28.10
N ASN A 470 -9.04 5.65 -27.00
CA ASN A 470 -9.84 6.88 -26.98
C ASN A 470 -8.97 8.15 -26.93
N ASN A 471 -7.96 8.21 -26.05
CA ASN A 471 -7.06 9.35 -25.91
C ASN A 471 -5.69 8.95 -25.33
N ASP A 472 -4.67 8.91 -26.18
CA ASP A 472 -3.32 8.47 -25.80
C ASP A 472 -2.65 9.38 -24.76
N ALA A 473 -2.92 10.69 -24.79
CA ALA A 473 -2.27 11.66 -23.91
C ALA A 473 -2.69 11.55 -22.43
N LYS A 474 -3.75 10.78 -22.14
CA LYS A 474 -4.35 10.69 -20.80
C LYS A 474 -3.86 9.53 -19.96
N THR A 475 -3.00 8.67 -20.49
CA THR A 475 -2.48 7.54 -19.71
C THR A 475 -1.02 7.21 -19.97
N GLN A 476 -0.30 6.94 -18.89
CA GLN A 476 1.08 6.50 -18.91
C GLN A 476 1.24 5.18 -18.18
N PHE A 477 2.06 4.28 -18.74
CA PHE A 477 2.43 3.01 -18.09
C PHE A 477 3.94 2.98 -17.96
N LYS A 478 4.45 2.73 -16.75
CA LYS A 478 5.90 2.67 -16.48
C LYS A 478 6.23 1.50 -15.56
N VAL A 479 7.30 0.80 -15.90
CA VAL A 479 7.93 -0.21 -15.04
C VAL A 479 9.22 0.38 -14.48
N VAL A 480 9.34 0.44 -13.16
CA VAL A 480 10.47 1.02 -12.45
C VAL A 480 11.51 -0.06 -12.16
N LYS A 481 12.74 0.16 -12.65
CA LYS A 481 13.87 -0.75 -12.43
C LYS A 481 14.29 -0.78 -10.97
N ASP A 482 14.84 -1.92 -10.56
CA ASP A 482 15.32 -2.16 -9.20
C ASP A 482 14.27 -1.95 -8.10
N ALA A 483 12.99 -2.01 -8.46
CA ALA A 483 11.86 -1.87 -7.56
C ALA A 483 10.98 -3.13 -7.55
N GLY A 484 10.44 -3.47 -6.39
CA GLY A 484 9.35 -4.43 -6.25
C GLY A 484 8.01 -3.71 -6.04
N HIS A 485 7.15 -4.30 -5.23
CA HIS A 485 5.78 -3.82 -4.99
C HIS A 485 5.67 -2.46 -4.26
N HIS A 486 6.62 -2.11 -3.39
CA HIS A 486 6.65 -0.79 -2.76
C HIS A 486 7.69 0.08 -3.47
N ILE A 487 7.37 0.49 -4.70
CA ILE A 487 8.25 1.26 -5.60
C ILE A 487 8.81 2.49 -4.90
N TYR A 488 7.95 3.19 -4.16
CA TYR A 488 8.26 4.41 -3.41
C TYR A 488 9.28 4.20 -2.27
N LEU A 489 9.44 2.97 -1.77
CA LEU A 489 10.49 2.57 -0.82
C LEU A 489 11.74 2.04 -1.52
N ASP A 490 11.56 1.22 -2.56
CA ASP A 490 12.66 0.49 -3.20
C ASP A 490 13.49 1.39 -4.13
N ASN A 491 12.82 2.32 -4.84
CA ASN A 491 13.45 3.30 -5.72
C ASN A 491 12.77 4.67 -5.57
N PRO A 492 12.96 5.36 -4.43
CA PRO A 492 12.30 6.64 -4.14
C PRO A 492 12.67 7.74 -5.14
N GLN A 493 13.90 7.75 -5.66
CA GLN A 493 14.34 8.75 -6.62
C GLN A 493 13.55 8.67 -7.94
N ALA A 494 13.44 7.46 -8.52
CA ALA A 494 12.68 7.26 -9.74
C ALA A 494 11.18 7.53 -9.51
N PHE A 495 10.65 7.08 -8.37
CA PHE A 495 9.26 7.35 -8.00
C PHE A 495 8.97 8.86 -7.91
N ASN A 496 9.79 9.61 -7.18
CA ASN A 496 9.61 11.06 -6.99
C ASN A 496 9.69 11.80 -8.34
N THR A 497 10.64 11.44 -9.19
CA THR A 497 10.78 12.04 -10.53
C THR A 497 9.50 11.83 -11.35
N LEU A 498 8.99 10.59 -11.41
CA LEU A 498 7.76 10.27 -12.14
C LEU A 498 6.53 11.00 -11.59
N VAL A 499 6.43 11.18 -10.27
CA VAL A 499 5.34 11.92 -9.63
C VAL A 499 5.39 13.41 -10.01
N LEU A 500 6.56 14.04 -9.89
CA LEU A 500 6.74 15.45 -10.20
C LEU A 500 6.48 15.74 -11.68
N ASP A 501 6.98 14.88 -12.57
CA ASP A 501 6.78 14.97 -14.02
C ASP A 501 5.30 14.83 -14.37
N PHE A 502 4.63 13.78 -13.88
CA PHE A 502 3.24 13.50 -14.24
C PHE A 502 2.28 14.58 -13.73
N PHE A 503 2.49 15.07 -12.51
CA PHE A 503 1.70 16.16 -11.96
C PHE A 503 2.12 17.55 -12.47
N ASN A 504 3.14 17.64 -13.32
CA ASN A 504 3.73 18.87 -13.85
C ASN A 504 4.18 19.86 -12.76
N LEU A 505 4.59 19.37 -11.59
CA LEU A 505 4.90 20.21 -10.43
C LEU A 505 6.19 21.03 -10.63
N HIS A 506 7.10 20.57 -11.49
CA HIS A 506 8.31 21.33 -11.87
C HIS A 506 7.99 22.71 -12.49
N THR A 507 6.83 22.86 -13.14
CA THR A 507 6.46 24.12 -13.79
C THR A 507 6.05 25.22 -12.81
N LEU A 508 5.80 24.86 -11.54
CA LEU A 508 5.37 25.76 -10.48
C LEU A 508 6.53 26.44 -9.74
N ILE A 509 7.78 26.11 -10.11
CA ILE A 509 9.00 26.61 -9.47
C ILE A 509 9.50 27.93 -10.10
N ASN A 510 8.89 28.38 -11.21
CA ASN A 510 9.34 29.55 -11.99
C ASN A 510 8.76 30.89 -11.53
#